data_AF-A0A7X9J2Y5-F1
#
_entry.id   AF-A0A7X9J2Y5-F1
#
_cell.length_a   1.000
_cell.length_b   1.000
_cell.length_c   1.000
_cell.angle_alpha   90.00
_cell.angle_beta   90.00
_cell.angle_gamma   90.00
#
_symmetry.space_group_name_H-M   'P 1'
#
loop_
_entity.id
_entity.type
_entity.pdbx_description
1 polymer ?
#
loop_
_entity_poly.entity_id
_entity_poly.type
_entity_poly.pdbx_seq_one_letter_code
_entity_poly.pdbx_strand_id
1 'polypeptide(L)'
;MPVIYSNGRICTLGPSGVVTQILVDDTGSVAAVGSQVTGHPLAAIATRYDLQGRTILPGPVDSHDHLLWHANQDLTEADLVGSSSVDELLQRLADHDKRRPEGWLCGHGFDQERFPDRAFPTKADLDKVAPNRPAIISRVCEHLVVVNSKALELAGVSSDDGILTEDRMDPVYALIPEPGVDEWEEIAEHAMQLALRGGFTGVHCIVSSKAEITALTRLRKSGRLPIRVRIQLRRDLTEFAKSLGLTTGFGDEWLSIGSAKL
;
A
#
# COMPACT_ATOMS: atom_id res chain seq x y z
N MET A 1 -8.82 -8.89 27.53
CA MET A 1 -8.35 -8.94 28.93
C MET A 1 -7.31 -7.86 29.14
N PRO A 2 -7.29 -7.17 30.28
CA PRO A 2 -6.27 -6.15 30.56
C PRO A 2 -4.86 -6.74 30.62
N VAL A 3 -3.86 -5.93 30.27
CA VAL A 3 -2.46 -6.33 30.17
C VAL A 3 -1.53 -5.30 30.79
N ILE A 4 -0.56 -5.74 31.59
CA ILE A 4 0.54 -4.91 32.08
C ILE A 4 1.84 -5.33 31.41
N TYR A 5 2.52 -4.39 30.77
CA TYR A 5 3.93 -4.55 30.39
C TYR A 5 4.81 -3.83 31.41
N SER A 6 5.91 -4.46 31.83
CA SER A 6 6.80 -3.93 32.87
C SER A 6 8.26 -4.29 32.61
N ASN A 7 9.19 -3.74 33.41
CA ASN A 7 10.63 -4.02 33.33
C ASN A 7 11.22 -3.73 31.92
N GLY A 8 10.83 -2.59 31.34
CA GLY A 8 11.33 -2.11 30.05
C GLY A 8 11.32 -0.60 29.97
N ARG A 9 11.70 -0.07 28.80
CA ARG A 9 11.67 1.36 28.50
C ARG A 9 10.45 1.67 27.64
N ILE A 10 9.43 2.32 28.18
CA ILE A 10 8.19 2.58 27.45
C ILE A 10 8.12 4.07 27.12
N CYS A 11 8.30 4.41 25.84
CA CYS A 11 8.20 5.77 25.36
C CYS A 11 6.72 6.11 25.10
N THR A 12 6.20 7.11 25.79
CA THR A 12 4.78 7.53 25.63
C THR A 12 4.60 8.66 24.62
N LEU A 13 5.68 9.38 24.29
CA LEU A 13 5.69 10.61 23.47
C LEU A 13 4.76 11.73 23.98
N GLY A 14 4.21 11.59 25.19
CA GLY A 14 3.41 12.59 25.88
C GLY A 14 4.13 13.16 27.11
N PRO A 15 3.42 13.89 27.99
CA PRO A 15 4.01 14.54 29.17
C PRO A 15 4.75 13.57 30.12
N SER A 16 4.35 12.30 30.16
CA SER A 16 4.99 11.27 30.98
C SER A 16 6.37 10.85 30.46
N GLY A 17 6.73 11.21 29.22
CA GLY A 17 8.02 10.90 28.62
C GLY A 17 8.25 9.39 28.51
N VAL A 18 9.13 8.87 29.36
CA VAL A 18 9.53 7.46 29.40
C VAL A 18 9.15 6.85 30.75
N VAL A 19 8.42 5.74 30.73
CA VAL A 19 7.97 5.02 31.92
C VAL A 19 8.45 3.56 31.92
N THR A 20 8.36 2.89 33.06
CA THR A 20 8.80 1.50 33.25
C THR A 20 7.68 0.46 33.23
N GLN A 21 6.43 0.92 33.27
CA GLN A 21 5.24 0.06 33.15
C GLN A 21 4.09 0.78 32.46
N ILE A 22 3.25 0.01 31.76
CA ILE A 22 2.03 0.47 31.09
C ILE A 22 0.94 -0.58 31.26
N LEU A 23 -0.27 -0.12 31.54
CA LEU A 23 -1.48 -0.94 31.64
C LEU A 23 -2.38 -0.62 30.46
N VAL A 24 -2.75 -1.65 29.72
CA VAL A 24 -3.69 -1.62 28.61
C VAL A 24 -4.96 -2.33 29.05
N ASP A 25 -6.13 -1.77 28.78
CA ASP A 25 -7.41 -2.40 29.09
C ASP A 25 -7.79 -3.49 28.07
N ASP A 26 -8.97 -4.07 28.21
CA ASP A 26 -9.48 -5.10 27.32
C ASP A 26 -9.98 -4.58 25.96
N THR A 27 -10.11 -3.26 25.79
CA THR A 27 -10.39 -2.60 24.50
C THR A 27 -9.12 -2.29 23.71
N GLY A 28 -7.94 -2.43 24.32
CA GLY A 28 -6.66 -2.07 23.72
C GLY A 28 -6.23 -0.63 23.98
N SER A 29 -6.93 0.10 24.86
CA SER A 29 -6.60 1.47 25.24
C SER A 29 -5.65 1.51 26.43
N VAL A 30 -4.80 2.54 26.49
CA VAL A 30 -3.89 2.74 27.63
C VAL A 30 -4.68 3.27 28.82
N ALA A 31 -4.81 2.45 29.87
CA ALA A 31 -5.55 2.79 31.07
C ALA A 31 -4.67 3.48 32.14
N ALA A 32 -3.38 3.14 32.21
CA ALA A 32 -2.44 3.77 33.15
C ALA A 32 -0.99 3.65 32.69
N VAL A 33 -0.14 4.60 33.10
CA VAL A 33 1.30 4.61 32.82
C VAL A 33 2.12 4.85 34.08
N GLY A 34 3.34 4.30 34.14
CA GLY A 34 4.27 4.53 35.23
C GLY A 34 3.68 4.18 36.59
N SER A 35 3.82 5.07 37.58
CA SER A 35 3.35 4.84 38.95
C SER A 35 1.83 4.63 39.07
N GLN A 36 1.04 5.09 38.10
CA GLN A 36 -0.43 4.95 38.10
C GLN A 36 -0.89 3.49 37.95
N VAL A 37 -0.05 2.62 37.36
CA VAL A 37 -0.41 1.21 37.08
C VAL A 37 -0.70 0.44 38.38
N THR A 38 0.13 0.59 39.42
CA THR A 38 0.02 -0.21 40.65
C THR A 38 -1.29 0.00 41.39
N GLY A 39 -1.86 1.22 41.34
CA GLY A 39 -3.11 1.57 42.01
C GLY A 39 -4.36 1.42 41.14
N HIS A 40 -4.23 1.04 39.88
CA HIS A 40 -5.35 0.99 38.95
C HIS A 40 -6.24 -0.25 39.22
N PRO A 41 -7.58 -0.14 39.24
CA PRO A 41 -8.47 -1.28 39.52
C PRO A 41 -8.24 -2.50 38.62
N LEU A 42 -7.95 -2.28 37.33
CA LEU A 42 -7.67 -3.36 36.39
C LEU A 42 -6.36 -4.11 36.67
N ALA A 43 -5.44 -3.54 37.46
CA ALA A 43 -4.13 -4.17 37.72
C ALA A 43 -4.24 -5.49 38.49
N ALA A 44 -5.33 -5.70 39.23
CA ALA A 44 -5.61 -6.93 39.96
C ALA A 44 -5.97 -8.12 39.04
N ILE A 45 -6.50 -7.83 37.84
CA ILE A 45 -6.97 -8.83 36.88
C ILE A 45 -6.14 -8.85 35.58
N ALA A 46 -5.11 -8.01 35.49
CA ALA A 46 -4.31 -7.88 34.28
C ALA A 46 -3.29 -9.01 34.13
N THR A 47 -3.16 -9.54 32.91
CA THR A 47 -2.04 -10.41 32.54
C THR A 47 -0.74 -9.61 32.53
N ARG A 48 0.35 -10.16 33.06
CA ARG A 48 1.63 -9.44 33.19
C ARG A 48 2.66 -9.97 32.20
N TYR A 49 3.33 -9.06 31.50
CA TYR A 49 4.46 -9.35 30.62
C TYR A 49 5.70 -8.58 31.09
N ASP A 50 6.79 -9.32 31.21
CA ASP A 50 8.13 -8.77 31.47
C ASP A 50 8.80 -8.43 30.14
N LEU A 51 9.17 -7.17 29.95
CA LEU A 51 9.84 -6.69 28.74
C LEU A 51 11.34 -7.03 28.72
N GLN A 52 11.93 -7.47 29.82
CA GLN A 52 13.34 -7.86 29.92
C GLN A 52 14.29 -6.77 29.39
N GLY A 53 14.02 -5.51 29.74
CA GLY A 53 14.77 -4.34 29.29
C GLY A 53 14.46 -3.87 27.86
N ARG A 54 13.56 -4.53 27.12
CA ARG A 54 13.14 -4.09 25.78
C ARG A 54 12.40 -2.76 25.82
N THR A 55 12.38 -2.10 24.66
CA THR A 55 11.71 -0.80 24.50
C THR A 55 10.36 -0.96 23.81
N ILE A 56 9.33 -0.30 24.34
CA ILE A 56 8.05 -0.08 23.65
C ILE A 56 8.03 1.35 23.12
N LEU A 57 7.66 1.50 21.85
CA LEU A 57 7.37 2.77 21.21
C LEU A 57 5.88 2.83 20.84
N PRO A 58 5.29 4.02 20.70
CA PRO A 58 4.00 4.13 20.04
C PRO A 58 4.14 3.61 18.62
N GLY A 59 3.16 2.82 18.17
CA GLY A 59 3.18 2.28 16.82
C GLY A 59 3.21 3.42 15.79
N PRO A 60 4.13 3.39 14.82
CA PRO A 60 4.20 4.41 13.79
C PRO A 60 2.93 4.41 12.93
N VAL A 61 2.55 5.61 12.49
CA VAL A 61 1.43 5.84 11.58
C VAL A 61 1.99 6.55 10.35
N ASP A 62 1.86 5.93 9.18
CA ASP A 62 2.20 6.60 7.94
C ASP A 62 1.14 7.67 7.62
N SER A 63 1.59 8.88 7.32
CA SER A 63 0.73 10.05 7.12
C SER A 63 0.35 10.30 5.66
N HIS A 64 0.95 9.58 4.72
CA HIS A 64 0.64 9.71 3.30
C HIS A 64 1.16 8.51 2.52
N ASP A 65 0.27 7.61 2.12
CA ASP A 65 0.68 6.42 1.39
C ASP A 65 -0.32 6.03 0.28
N HIS A 66 0.23 5.49 -0.80
CA HIS A 66 -0.48 4.84 -1.89
C HIS A 66 -0.52 3.32 -1.66
N LEU A 67 -0.82 2.90 -0.44
CA LEU A 67 -0.64 1.53 0.04
C LEU A 67 -1.38 0.47 -0.80
N LEU A 68 -2.64 0.73 -1.14
CA LEU A 68 -3.44 -0.19 -1.96
C LEU A 68 -2.88 -0.32 -3.38
N TRP A 69 -2.45 0.80 -3.97
CA TRP A 69 -1.83 0.78 -5.30
C TRP A 69 -0.52 0.00 -5.28
N HIS A 70 0.35 0.24 -4.31
CA HIS A 70 1.60 -0.51 -4.15
C HIS A 70 1.33 -2.01 -3.94
N ALA A 71 0.35 -2.38 -3.10
CA ALA A 71 -0.01 -3.77 -2.89
C ALA A 71 -0.60 -4.43 -4.15
N ASN A 72 -1.34 -3.68 -4.98
CA ASN A 72 -1.81 -4.18 -6.27
C ASN A 72 -0.62 -4.49 -7.19
N GLN A 73 0.36 -3.59 -7.28
CA GLN A 73 1.56 -3.82 -8.07
C GLN A 73 2.34 -5.06 -7.60
N ASP A 74 2.55 -5.18 -6.28
CA ASP A 74 3.27 -6.32 -5.67
C ASP A 74 2.59 -7.67 -5.96
N LEU A 75 1.25 -7.70 -6.04
CA LEU A 75 0.50 -8.94 -6.30
C LEU A 75 0.36 -9.29 -7.78
N THR A 76 0.23 -8.27 -8.64
CA THR A 76 -0.26 -8.46 -10.01
C THR A 76 0.79 -8.24 -11.07
N GLU A 77 1.89 -7.55 -10.77
CA GLU A 77 2.89 -7.16 -11.76
C GLU A 77 4.17 -8.00 -11.65
N ALA A 78 4.97 -8.00 -12.71
CA ALA A 78 6.33 -8.52 -12.67
C ALA A 78 7.24 -7.57 -11.86
N ASP A 79 7.92 -8.09 -10.84
CA ASP A 79 8.96 -7.36 -10.12
C ASP A 79 10.26 -7.29 -10.96
N LEU A 80 10.54 -6.09 -11.49
CA LEU A 80 11.73 -5.79 -12.28
C LEU A 80 12.78 -5.03 -11.46
N VAL A 81 12.55 -4.86 -10.14
CA VAL A 81 13.48 -4.17 -9.26
C VAL A 81 14.80 -4.93 -9.21
N GLY A 82 15.89 -4.20 -9.45
CA GLY A 82 17.24 -4.76 -9.42
C GLY A 82 17.62 -5.61 -10.62
N SER A 83 16.84 -5.62 -11.71
CA SER A 83 17.33 -6.13 -13.00
C SER A 83 18.62 -5.40 -13.41
N SER A 84 19.57 -6.15 -13.98
CA SER A 84 20.90 -5.67 -14.36
C SER A 84 21.11 -5.53 -15.87
N SER A 85 20.14 -5.96 -16.69
CA SER A 85 20.15 -5.78 -18.14
C SER A 85 18.73 -5.88 -18.71
N VAL A 86 18.56 -5.47 -19.98
CA VAL A 86 17.31 -5.69 -20.72
C VAL A 86 16.99 -7.18 -20.82
N ASP A 87 17.97 -8.04 -21.07
CA ASP A 87 17.74 -9.49 -21.16
C ASP A 87 17.21 -10.08 -19.85
N GLU A 88 17.79 -9.69 -18.70
CA GLU A 88 17.31 -10.15 -17.40
C GLU A 88 15.89 -9.65 -17.11
N LEU A 89 15.62 -8.38 -17.44
CA LEU A 89 14.29 -7.79 -17.33
C LEU A 89 13.27 -8.57 -18.16
N LEU A 90 13.57 -8.86 -19.43
CA LEU A 90 12.68 -9.62 -20.32
C LEU A 90 12.48 -11.05 -19.83
N GLN A 91 13.50 -11.68 -19.25
CA GLN A 91 13.38 -13.01 -18.66
C GLN A 91 12.40 -13.00 -17.47
N ARG A 92 12.52 -12.04 -16.55
CA ARG A 92 11.59 -11.89 -15.42
C ARG A 92 10.15 -11.62 -15.90
N LEU A 93 10.01 -10.78 -16.92
CA LEU A 93 8.72 -10.47 -17.53
C LEU A 93 8.10 -11.71 -18.18
N ALA A 94 8.88 -12.51 -18.92
CA ALA A 94 8.43 -13.75 -19.54
C ALA A 94 8.04 -14.82 -18.50
N ASP A 95 8.76 -14.91 -17.37
CA ASP A 95 8.42 -15.84 -16.29
C ASP A 95 7.18 -15.40 -15.50
N HIS A 96 6.89 -14.11 -15.44
CA HIS A 96 5.60 -13.60 -14.98
C HIS A 96 4.48 -13.95 -15.99
N ASP A 97 4.69 -13.68 -17.28
CA ASP A 97 3.71 -13.96 -18.35
C ASP A 97 3.26 -15.42 -18.36
N LYS A 98 4.19 -16.38 -18.22
CA LYS A 98 3.86 -17.82 -18.11
C LYS A 98 2.94 -18.17 -16.94
N ARG A 99 3.05 -17.43 -15.82
CA ARG A 99 2.24 -17.68 -14.61
C ARG A 99 0.90 -16.96 -14.66
N ARG A 100 0.82 -15.84 -15.38
CA ARG A 100 -0.37 -14.99 -15.50
C ARG A 100 -0.58 -14.63 -16.98
N PRO A 101 -1.05 -15.56 -17.83
CA PRO A 101 -1.09 -15.35 -19.29
C PRO A 101 -2.29 -14.53 -19.79
N GLU A 102 -3.16 -14.06 -18.89
CA GLU A 102 -4.41 -13.36 -19.21
C GLU A 102 -4.34 -11.87 -18.88
N GLY A 103 -5.12 -11.04 -19.59
CA GLY A 103 -5.20 -9.60 -19.33
C GLY A 103 -3.97 -8.81 -19.81
N TRP A 104 -3.64 -7.71 -19.14
CA TRP A 104 -2.43 -6.92 -19.43
C TRP A 104 -1.20 -7.55 -18.78
N LEU A 105 -0.06 -7.52 -19.48
CA LEU A 105 1.23 -7.90 -18.90
C LEU A 105 1.89 -6.66 -18.31
N CYS A 106 1.86 -6.53 -16.99
CA CYS A 106 2.39 -5.36 -16.28
C CYS A 106 3.67 -5.72 -15.51
N GLY A 107 4.59 -4.77 -15.40
CA GLY A 107 5.79 -4.90 -14.57
C GLY A 107 6.21 -3.55 -14.01
N HIS A 108 6.93 -3.53 -12.90
CA HIS A 108 7.37 -2.28 -12.26
C HIS A 108 8.82 -2.30 -11.84
N GLY A 109 9.36 -1.09 -11.65
CA GLY A 109 10.57 -0.87 -10.88
C GLY A 109 11.87 -1.07 -11.65
N PHE A 110 11.85 -1.16 -12.99
CA PHE A 110 13.10 -1.27 -13.74
C PHE A 110 13.91 0.03 -13.63
N ASP A 111 15.23 -0.07 -13.67
CA ASP A 111 16.14 1.07 -13.62
C ASP A 111 17.31 0.86 -14.57
N GLN A 112 17.23 1.49 -15.75
CA GLN A 112 18.26 1.40 -16.78
C GLN A 112 19.63 1.93 -16.32
N GLU A 113 19.69 2.79 -15.30
CA GLU A 113 20.98 3.25 -14.74
C GLU A 113 21.80 2.09 -14.14
N ARG A 114 21.16 0.95 -13.86
CA ARG A 114 21.81 -0.28 -13.40
C ARG A 114 22.37 -1.13 -14.53
N PHE A 115 22.01 -0.85 -15.78
CA PHE A 115 22.42 -1.66 -16.93
C PHE A 115 23.81 -1.20 -17.41
N PRO A 116 24.70 -2.12 -17.84
CA PRO A 116 26.04 -1.76 -18.30
C PRO A 116 26.07 -0.74 -19.45
N ASP A 117 25.11 -0.81 -20.36
CA ASP A 117 24.96 0.09 -21.52
C ASP A 117 23.95 1.23 -21.29
N ARG A 118 23.24 1.20 -20.15
CA ARG A 118 22.14 2.10 -19.80
C ARG A 118 21.04 2.17 -20.86
N ALA A 119 20.91 1.13 -21.68
CA ALA A 119 19.89 1.08 -22.71
C ALA A 119 18.50 0.95 -22.08
N PHE A 120 17.54 1.71 -22.58
CA PHE A 120 16.14 1.46 -22.25
C PHE A 120 15.66 0.21 -22.96
N PRO A 121 14.79 -0.61 -22.34
CA PRO A 121 14.01 -1.58 -23.09
C PRO A 121 13.13 -0.86 -24.11
N THR A 122 12.83 -1.52 -25.24
CA THR A 122 12.01 -0.95 -26.31
C THR A 122 10.70 -1.70 -26.49
N LYS A 123 9.74 -1.14 -27.24
CA LYS A 123 8.51 -1.85 -27.63
C LYS A 123 8.81 -3.18 -28.32
N ALA A 124 9.86 -3.22 -29.15
CA ALA A 124 10.25 -4.42 -29.87
C ALA A 124 10.80 -5.51 -28.94
N ASP A 125 11.37 -5.13 -27.80
CA ASP A 125 11.79 -6.08 -26.76
C ASP A 125 10.59 -6.69 -26.05
N LEU A 126 9.60 -5.86 -25.68
CA LEU A 126 8.36 -6.34 -25.07
C LEU A 126 7.52 -7.17 -26.08
N ASP A 127 7.53 -6.83 -27.36
CA ASP A 127 6.84 -7.60 -28.42
C ASP A 127 7.38 -9.04 -28.53
N LYS A 128 8.66 -9.28 -28.20
CA LYS A 128 9.23 -10.65 -28.16
C LYS A 128 8.60 -11.50 -27.03
N VAL A 129 8.25 -10.87 -25.92
CA VAL A 129 7.66 -11.53 -24.75
C VAL A 129 6.15 -11.69 -24.94
N ALA A 130 5.47 -10.63 -25.39
CA ALA A 130 4.02 -10.54 -25.45
C ALA A 130 3.54 -10.01 -26.82
N PRO A 131 3.68 -10.76 -27.93
CA PRO A 131 3.39 -10.25 -29.27
C PRO A 131 1.90 -9.96 -29.53
N ASN A 132 1.00 -10.66 -28.82
CA ASN A 132 -0.45 -10.56 -29.02
C ASN A 132 -1.20 -10.04 -27.78
N ARG A 133 -0.47 -9.58 -26.76
CA ARG A 133 -1.01 -9.16 -25.47
C ARG A 133 -0.47 -7.77 -25.15
N PRO A 134 -1.30 -6.80 -24.71
CA PRO A 134 -0.79 -5.49 -24.34
C PRO A 134 0.12 -5.60 -23.12
N ALA A 135 1.29 -4.96 -23.20
CA ALA A 135 2.30 -4.99 -22.14
C ALA A 135 2.79 -3.57 -21.81
N ILE A 136 3.06 -3.34 -20.53
CA ILE A 136 3.55 -2.10 -19.97
C ILE A 136 4.53 -2.41 -18.84
N ILE A 137 5.66 -1.70 -18.80
CA ILE A 137 6.59 -1.75 -17.67
C ILE A 137 6.88 -0.34 -17.18
N SER A 138 6.77 -0.09 -15.86
CA SER A 138 7.10 1.20 -15.26
C SER A 138 8.54 1.26 -14.80
N ARG A 139 9.16 2.42 -15.03
CA ARG A 139 10.48 2.74 -14.48
C ARG A 139 10.35 2.98 -12.98
N VAL A 140 11.42 2.73 -12.22
CA VAL A 140 11.52 2.98 -10.75
C VAL A 140 11.07 4.36 -10.27
N CYS A 141 11.05 5.37 -11.14
CA CYS A 141 10.57 6.70 -10.79
C CYS A 141 9.06 6.92 -11.02
N GLU A 142 8.36 5.97 -11.64
CA GLU A 142 6.94 6.04 -12.02
C GLU A 142 6.57 7.18 -13.00
N HIS A 143 7.55 7.92 -13.52
CA HIS A 143 7.37 9.00 -14.51
C HIS A 143 7.63 8.58 -15.97
N LEU A 144 7.91 7.30 -16.18
CA LEU A 144 8.20 6.74 -17.49
C LEU A 144 7.74 5.29 -17.54
N VAL A 145 7.13 4.92 -18.65
CA VAL A 145 6.82 3.53 -18.98
C VAL A 145 7.38 3.15 -20.35
N VAL A 146 7.61 1.86 -20.54
CA VAL A 146 7.80 1.27 -21.87
C VAL A 146 6.61 0.37 -22.16
N VAL A 147 6.00 0.55 -23.32
CA VAL A 147 4.84 -0.21 -23.77
C VAL A 147 5.13 -0.93 -25.08
N ASN A 148 4.49 -2.06 -25.30
CA ASN A 148 4.64 -2.82 -26.54
C ASN A 148 3.77 -2.29 -27.69
N SER A 149 3.94 -2.84 -28.89
CA SER A 149 3.18 -2.40 -30.07
C SER A 149 1.67 -2.57 -29.88
N LYS A 150 1.24 -3.62 -29.17
CA LYS A 150 -0.19 -3.87 -28.92
C LYS A 150 -0.82 -2.83 -27.99
N ALA A 151 -0.11 -2.43 -26.94
CA ALA A 151 -0.57 -1.39 -26.03
C ALA A 151 -0.67 -0.02 -26.72
N LEU A 152 0.29 0.33 -27.57
CA LEU A 152 0.24 1.55 -28.40
C LEU A 152 -0.95 1.57 -29.36
N GLU A 153 -1.20 0.44 -30.04
CA GLU A 153 -2.35 0.28 -30.95
C GLU A 153 -3.69 0.52 -30.22
N LEU A 154 -3.88 -0.13 -29.07
CA LEU A 154 -5.12 0.00 -28.29
C LEU A 154 -5.31 1.43 -27.74
N ALA A 155 -4.23 2.06 -27.30
CA ALA A 155 -4.25 3.43 -26.76
C ALA A 155 -4.38 4.51 -27.83
N GLY A 156 -4.15 4.19 -29.11
CA GLY A 156 -4.12 5.17 -30.18
C GLY A 156 -2.97 6.17 -30.05
N VAL A 157 -1.87 5.79 -29.39
CA VAL A 157 -0.69 6.62 -29.15
C VAL A 157 0.46 6.16 -30.05
N SER A 158 1.14 7.09 -30.72
CA SER A 158 2.34 6.79 -31.51
C SER A 158 3.61 6.92 -30.66
N SER A 159 4.46 5.91 -30.70
CA SER A 159 5.84 5.98 -30.18
C SER A 159 6.76 5.04 -30.97
N ASP A 160 7.93 5.52 -31.35
CA ASP A 160 8.90 4.74 -32.14
C ASP A 160 9.60 3.68 -31.27
N ASP A 161 9.96 4.04 -30.05
CA ASP A 161 10.65 3.19 -29.08
C ASP A 161 9.69 2.56 -28.04
N GLY A 162 8.44 3.02 -27.96
CA GLY A 162 7.49 2.58 -26.94
C GLY A 162 7.61 3.30 -25.61
N ILE A 163 8.49 4.29 -25.50
CA ILE A 163 8.67 5.08 -24.28
C ILE A 163 7.58 6.15 -24.24
N LEU A 164 6.90 6.24 -23.10
CA LEU A 164 5.91 7.26 -22.79
C LEU A 164 6.25 7.87 -21.42
N THR A 165 6.04 9.18 -21.29
CA THR A 165 6.35 9.94 -20.08
C THR A 165 5.17 10.84 -19.73
N GLU A 166 4.96 11.05 -18.45
CA GLU A 166 3.97 11.99 -17.90
C GLU A 166 2.56 11.79 -18.52
N ASP A 167 1.95 12.85 -19.04
CA ASP A 167 0.61 12.87 -19.63
C ASP A 167 0.42 11.88 -20.79
N ARG A 168 1.49 11.48 -21.46
CA ARG A 168 1.43 10.49 -22.55
C ARG A 168 1.18 9.07 -22.04
N MET A 169 1.31 8.83 -20.73
CA MET A 169 1.08 7.54 -20.09
C MET A 169 -0.42 7.29 -19.85
N ASP A 170 -1.19 8.37 -19.63
CA ASP A 170 -2.60 8.32 -19.25
C ASP A 170 -3.48 7.49 -20.20
N PRO A 171 -3.38 7.60 -21.55
CA PRO A 171 -4.21 6.81 -22.45
C PRO A 171 -3.98 5.30 -22.32
N VAL A 172 -2.77 4.88 -21.93
CA VAL A 172 -2.45 3.46 -21.75
C VAL A 172 -2.98 2.97 -20.40
N TYR A 173 -2.73 3.71 -19.32
CA TYR A 173 -3.26 3.34 -17.99
C TYR A 173 -4.78 3.27 -17.96
N ALA A 174 -5.47 4.15 -18.69
CA ALA A 174 -6.93 4.14 -18.79
C ALA A 174 -7.51 2.87 -19.43
N LEU A 175 -6.69 2.07 -20.12
CA LEU A 175 -7.09 0.79 -20.73
C LEU A 175 -6.78 -0.43 -19.86
N ILE A 176 -6.01 -0.25 -18.78
CA ILE A 176 -5.75 -1.32 -17.82
C ILE A 176 -7.03 -1.48 -16.97
N PRO A 177 -7.64 -2.68 -16.94
CA PRO A 177 -8.84 -2.90 -16.15
C PRO A 177 -8.60 -2.60 -14.68
N GLU A 178 -9.47 -1.78 -14.08
CA GLU A 178 -9.45 -1.57 -12.62
C GLU A 178 -9.92 -2.84 -11.90
N PRO A 179 -9.27 -3.22 -10.77
CA PRO A 179 -9.73 -4.33 -9.96
C PRO A 179 -11.17 -4.11 -9.44
N GLY A 180 -11.92 -5.20 -9.37
CA GLY A 180 -13.22 -5.24 -8.73
C GLY A 180 -13.14 -5.11 -7.20
N VAL A 181 -14.29 -5.01 -6.54
CA VAL A 181 -14.34 -4.90 -5.07
C VAL A 181 -13.71 -6.10 -4.37
N ASP A 182 -13.96 -7.32 -4.88
CA ASP A 182 -13.45 -8.55 -4.25
C ASP A 182 -11.91 -8.62 -4.40
N GLU A 183 -11.37 -8.25 -5.56
CA GLU A 183 -9.93 -8.14 -5.78
C GLU A 183 -9.31 -7.05 -4.91
N TRP A 184 -9.94 -5.88 -4.79
CA TRP A 184 -9.48 -4.82 -3.88
C TRP A 184 -9.51 -5.24 -2.41
N GLU A 185 -10.40 -6.15 -2.03
CA GLU A 185 -10.44 -6.69 -0.68
C GLU A 185 -9.21 -7.56 -0.40
N GLU A 186 -8.84 -8.44 -1.33
CA GLU A 186 -7.61 -9.25 -1.26
C GLU A 186 -6.35 -8.36 -1.27
N ILE A 187 -6.31 -7.38 -2.17
CA ILE A 187 -5.21 -6.40 -2.25
C ILE A 187 -5.09 -5.62 -0.94
N ALA A 188 -6.21 -5.17 -0.37
CA ALA A 188 -6.20 -4.44 0.89
C ALA A 188 -5.71 -5.31 2.05
N GLU A 189 -6.10 -6.58 2.14
CA GLU A 189 -5.55 -7.50 3.15
C GLU A 189 -4.02 -7.61 3.02
N HIS A 190 -3.50 -7.80 1.81
CA HIS A 190 -2.07 -7.86 1.55
C HIS A 190 -1.34 -6.56 1.90
N ALA A 191 -1.90 -5.41 1.51
CA ALA A 191 -1.44 -4.08 1.89
C ALA A 191 -1.28 -3.94 3.41
N MET A 192 -2.28 -4.35 4.19
CA MET A 192 -2.19 -4.24 5.65
C MET A 192 -1.14 -5.18 6.23
N GLN A 193 -0.91 -6.36 5.62
CA GLN A 193 0.19 -7.23 6.03
C GLN A 193 1.57 -6.64 5.71
N LEU A 194 1.73 -5.97 4.57
CA LEU A 194 2.95 -5.21 4.25
C LEU A 194 3.24 -4.14 5.32
N ALA A 195 2.23 -3.34 5.67
CA ALA A 195 2.34 -2.31 6.69
C ALA A 195 2.70 -2.90 8.08
N LEU A 196 2.06 -4.00 8.49
CA LEU A 196 2.38 -4.69 9.75
C LEU A 196 3.81 -5.22 9.78
N ARG A 197 4.33 -5.76 8.67
CA ARG A 197 5.74 -6.19 8.59
C ARG A 197 6.71 -5.04 8.80
N GLY A 198 6.33 -3.83 8.37
CA GLY A 198 7.07 -2.59 8.65
C GLY A 198 6.88 -2.06 10.09
N GLY A 199 6.01 -2.67 10.89
CA GLY A 199 5.69 -2.24 12.25
C GLY A 199 4.67 -1.10 12.32
N PHE A 200 4.02 -0.72 11.21
CA PHE A 200 3.00 0.31 11.20
C PHE A 200 1.70 -0.17 11.85
N THR A 201 1.09 0.70 12.64
CA THR A 201 -0.21 0.46 13.30
C THR A 201 -1.33 1.33 12.73
N GLY A 202 -1.01 2.19 11.78
CA GLY A 202 -1.99 2.88 10.97
C GLY A 202 -1.39 3.56 9.74
N VAL A 203 -2.27 3.97 8.83
CA VAL A 203 -1.92 4.60 7.57
C VAL A 203 -2.97 5.64 7.19
N HIS A 204 -2.52 6.73 6.57
CA HIS A 204 -3.38 7.63 5.83
C HIS A 204 -3.31 7.21 4.36
N CYS A 205 -4.24 6.35 3.96
CA CYS A 205 -4.21 5.66 2.68
C CYS A 205 -4.98 6.45 1.64
N ILE A 206 -4.30 6.81 0.56
CA ILE A 206 -4.95 7.43 -0.59
C ILE A 206 -5.78 6.38 -1.31
N VAL A 207 -7.03 6.71 -1.62
CA VAL A 207 -7.92 5.87 -2.42
C VAL A 207 -8.34 6.60 -3.69
N SER A 208 -8.41 5.85 -4.79
CA SER A 208 -8.68 6.42 -6.13
C SER A 208 -10.00 5.96 -6.72
N SER A 209 -10.63 4.93 -6.16
CA SER A 209 -11.90 4.38 -6.63
C SER A 209 -12.92 4.16 -5.51
N LYS A 210 -14.20 4.03 -5.91
CA LYS A 210 -15.28 3.61 -5.01
C LYS A 210 -15.12 2.15 -4.57
N ALA A 211 -14.45 1.32 -5.39
CA ALA A 211 -14.24 -0.08 -5.10
C ALA A 211 -13.26 -0.26 -3.93
N GLU A 212 -12.18 0.51 -3.89
CA GLU A 212 -11.24 0.55 -2.76
C GLU A 212 -11.93 0.94 -1.44
N ILE A 213 -12.76 1.99 -1.46
CA ILE A 213 -13.54 2.41 -0.28
C ILE A 213 -14.47 1.28 0.18
N THR A 214 -15.10 0.59 -0.76
CA THR A 214 -16.00 -0.53 -0.46
C THR A 214 -15.24 -1.72 0.13
N ALA A 215 -14.10 -2.08 -0.43
CA ALA A 215 -13.22 -3.15 0.07
C ALA A 215 -12.77 -2.88 1.52
N LEU A 216 -12.23 -1.69 1.79
CA LEU A 216 -11.85 -1.29 3.15
C LEU A 216 -13.04 -1.33 4.13
N THR A 217 -14.22 -0.90 3.67
CA THR A 217 -15.45 -0.96 4.48
C THR A 217 -15.87 -2.40 4.78
N ARG A 218 -15.72 -3.33 3.83
CA ARG A 218 -16.02 -4.77 4.04
C ARG A 218 -15.04 -5.41 5.02
N LEU A 219 -13.74 -5.11 4.91
CA LEU A 219 -12.73 -5.54 5.88
C LEU A 219 -13.03 -4.99 7.28
N ARG A 220 -13.41 -3.71 7.37
CA ARG A 220 -13.80 -3.12 8.65
C ARG A 220 -15.00 -3.84 9.28
N LYS A 221 -16.05 -4.08 8.49
CA LYS A 221 -17.30 -4.74 8.96
C LYS A 221 -17.08 -6.18 9.38
N SER A 222 -16.16 -6.89 8.72
CA SER A 222 -15.81 -8.28 9.05
C SER A 222 -14.76 -8.39 10.18
N GLY A 223 -14.28 -7.27 10.73
CA GLY A 223 -13.26 -7.27 11.78
C GLY A 223 -11.87 -7.68 11.31
N ARG A 224 -11.60 -7.57 9.99
CA ARG A 224 -10.36 -8.00 9.35
C ARG A 224 -9.35 -6.89 9.10
N LEU A 225 -9.63 -5.65 9.51
CA LEU A 225 -8.62 -4.58 9.48
C LEU A 225 -7.67 -4.72 10.68
N PRO A 226 -6.37 -5.02 10.46
CA PRO A 226 -5.45 -5.22 11.58
C PRO A 226 -4.73 -3.92 11.99
N ILE A 227 -4.88 -2.85 11.20
CA ILE A 227 -4.34 -1.51 11.47
C ILE A 227 -5.41 -0.45 11.23
N ARG A 228 -5.18 0.76 11.74
CA ARG A 228 -6.09 1.90 11.53
C ARG A 228 -5.88 2.52 10.15
N VAL A 229 -6.94 2.74 9.40
CA VAL A 229 -6.90 3.34 8.06
C VAL A 229 -7.66 4.65 8.06
N ARG A 230 -6.97 5.74 7.74
CA ARG A 230 -7.59 7.03 7.42
C ARG A 230 -7.59 7.21 5.92
N ILE A 231 -8.75 7.20 5.30
CA ILE A 231 -8.91 7.34 3.85
C ILE A 231 -8.58 8.78 3.44
N GLN A 232 -7.62 8.95 2.54
CA GLN A 232 -7.40 10.20 1.82
C GLN A 232 -8.06 10.10 0.44
N LEU A 233 -9.11 10.88 0.20
CA LEU A 233 -9.86 10.80 -1.06
C LEU A 233 -9.10 11.52 -2.17
N ARG A 234 -8.86 10.85 -3.30
CA ARG A 234 -8.40 11.54 -4.51
C ARG A 234 -9.42 12.61 -4.93
N ARG A 235 -8.93 13.71 -5.52
CA ARG A 235 -9.71 14.92 -5.87
C ARG A 235 -11.05 14.61 -6.56
N ASP A 236 -11.05 13.69 -7.50
CA ASP A 236 -12.22 13.28 -8.29
C ASP A 236 -13.33 12.60 -7.45
N LEU A 237 -12.99 12.00 -6.31
CA LEU A 237 -13.95 11.39 -5.39
C LEU A 237 -14.56 12.40 -4.39
N THR A 238 -14.03 13.62 -4.31
CA THR A 238 -14.44 14.59 -3.28
C THR A 238 -15.88 15.08 -3.46
N GLU A 239 -16.32 15.33 -4.69
CA GLU A 239 -17.71 15.75 -4.95
C GLU A 239 -18.72 14.61 -4.66
N PHE A 240 -18.35 13.38 -4.98
CA PHE A 240 -19.14 12.20 -4.61
C PHE A 240 -19.27 12.08 -3.08
N ALA A 241 -18.17 12.19 -2.34
CA ALA A 241 -18.20 12.15 -0.89
C ALA A 241 -19.06 13.27 -0.28
N LYS A 242 -18.95 14.51 -0.79
CA LYS A 242 -19.79 15.65 -0.37
C LYS A 242 -21.28 15.40 -0.63
N SER A 243 -21.63 14.82 -1.78
CA SER A 243 -23.03 14.49 -2.11
C SER A 243 -23.68 13.50 -1.14
N LEU A 244 -22.87 12.68 -0.47
CA LEU A 244 -23.28 11.75 0.57
C LEU A 244 -23.24 12.36 1.98
N GLY A 245 -22.83 13.63 2.11
CA GLY A 245 -22.67 14.32 3.38
C GLY A 245 -21.44 13.84 4.19
N LEU A 246 -20.46 13.19 3.54
CA LEU A 246 -19.25 12.73 4.21
C LEU A 246 -18.33 13.91 4.53
N THR A 247 -17.87 13.96 5.77
CA THR A 247 -16.89 14.93 6.25
C THR A 247 -15.68 14.22 6.84
N THR A 248 -14.56 14.92 6.97
CA THR A 248 -13.41 14.41 7.71
C THR A 248 -13.84 13.95 9.12
N GLY A 249 -13.37 12.78 9.53
CA GLY A 249 -13.76 12.10 10.76
C GLY A 249 -14.95 11.15 10.63
N PHE A 250 -15.65 11.12 9.49
CA PHE A 250 -16.74 10.16 9.28
C PHE A 250 -16.21 8.71 9.31
N GLY A 251 -16.80 7.84 10.13
CA GLY A 251 -16.35 6.46 10.35
C GLY A 251 -16.11 6.17 11.83
N ASP A 252 -15.07 5.41 12.14
CA ASP A 252 -14.64 5.11 13.51
C ASP A 252 -13.10 5.11 13.66
N GLU A 253 -12.61 4.64 14.81
CA GLU A 253 -11.17 4.60 15.13
C GLU A 253 -10.35 3.75 14.12
N TRP A 254 -10.96 2.73 13.52
CA TRP A 254 -10.27 1.77 12.66
C TRP A 254 -10.36 2.15 11.18
N LEU A 255 -11.48 2.72 10.75
CA LEU A 255 -11.65 3.21 9.39
C LEU A 255 -12.41 4.53 9.40
N SER A 256 -11.78 5.59 8.92
CA SER A 256 -12.41 6.91 8.82
C SER A 256 -12.03 7.67 7.55
N ILE A 257 -12.92 8.56 7.10
CA ILE A 257 -12.64 9.52 6.04
C ILE A 257 -11.74 10.63 6.61
N GLY A 258 -10.59 10.82 5.98
CA GLY A 258 -9.57 11.80 6.33
C GLY A 258 -9.63 13.05 5.44
N SER A 259 -8.48 13.42 4.90
CA SER A 259 -8.29 14.56 4.00
C SER A 259 -8.60 14.20 2.54
N ALA A 260 -8.52 15.18 1.65
CA ALA A 260 -8.46 14.96 0.21
C ALA A 260 -7.01 15.07 -0.29
N LYS A 261 -6.62 14.22 -1.23
CA LYS A 261 -5.41 14.33 -2.04
C LYS A 261 -5.76 15.13 -3.30
N LEU A 262 -5.21 16.34 -3.39
CA LEU A 262 -5.42 17.27 -4.50
C LEU A 262 -4.46 17.03 -5.65
#